data_AF-A0A1N7NW71-F1
#
_entry.id   AF-A0A1N7NW71-F1
#
_cell.length_a   1.000
_cell.length_b   1.000
_cell.length_c   1.000
_cell.angle_alpha   90.00
_cell.angle_beta   90.00
_cell.angle_gamma   90.00
#
_symmetry.space_group_name_H-M   'P 1'
#
loop_
_entity.id
_entity.type
_entity.pdbx_description
1 polymer ?
#
loop_
_entity_poly.entity_id
_entity_poly.type
_entity_poly.pdbx_seq_one_letter_code
_entity_poly.pdbx_strand_id
1 'polypeptide(L)' 'MTFRPDHELHRRRFGRNVGLGLVLVAFVAIVFGLTVVKVTNGDPMQAFDHSVRPELLERTGE' A
#
# COMPACT_ATOMS: atom_id res chain seq x y z
N MET A 1 14.34 -24.41 -33.45
CA MET A 1 14.19 -22.97 -33.15
C MET A 1 15.59 -22.41 -32.90
N THR A 2 16.07 -21.45 -33.71
CA THR A 2 17.35 -20.76 -33.42
C THR A 2 17.03 -19.45 -32.70
N PHE A 3 17.62 -19.22 -31.53
CA PHE A 3 17.50 -17.93 -30.86
C PHE A 3 18.30 -16.90 -31.67
N ARG A 4 17.65 -15.84 -32.13
CA ARG A 4 18.32 -14.73 -32.81
C ARG A 4 19.19 -13.99 -31.78
N PRO A 5 20.37 -13.48 -32.18
CA PRO A 5 21.23 -12.72 -31.28
C PRO A 5 20.44 -11.59 -30.61
N ASP A 6 20.69 -11.40 -29.31
CA ASP A 6 19.95 -10.50 -28.46
C ASP A 6 20.08 -9.07 -29.00
N HIS A 7 18.95 -8.47 -29.39
CA HIS A 7 18.96 -7.15 -30.02
C HIS A 7 19.16 -6.07 -28.95
N GLU A 8 19.86 -4.99 -29.31
CA GLU A 8 20.10 -3.82 -28.45
C GLU A 8 18.81 -3.30 -27.75
N LEU A 9 17.67 -3.40 -28.44
CA LEU A 9 16.37 -3.01 -27.92
C LEU A 9 15.96 -3.81 -26.66
N HIS A 10 16.24 -5.10 -26.59
CA HIS A 10 15.92 -5.95 -25.43
C HIS A 10 16.76 -5.54 -24.22
N ARG A 11 18.05 -5.23 -24.44
CA ARG A 11 18.96 -4.70 -23.41
C ARG A 11 18.47 -3.37 -22.82
N ARG A 12 18.02 -2.44 -23.68
CA ARG A 12 17.48 -1.13 -23.27
C ARG A 12 16.14 -1.26 -22.51
N ARG A 13 15.25 -2.16 -22.95
CA ARG A 13 13.98 -2.45 -22.26
C ARG A 13 14.20 -3.12 -20.92
N PHE A 14 15.16 -4.03 -20.81
CA PHE A 14 15.47 -4.72 -19.58
C PHE A 14 15.84 -3.74 -18.47
N GLY A 15 16.77 -2.80 -18.72
CA GLY A 15 17.15 -1.80 -17.72
C GLY A 15 15.98 -0.92 -17.26
N ARG A 16 15.13 -0.47 -18.19
CA ARG A 16 13.92 0.31 -17.87
C ARG A 16 12.91 -0.49 -17.05
N ASN A 17 12.69 -1.75 -17.39
CA ASN A 17 11.76 -2.62 -16.67
C ASN A 17 12.25 -2.97 -15.27
N VAL A 18 13.57 -3.10 -15.07
CA VAL A 18 14.17 -3.27 -13.73
C VAL A 18 13.90 -2.05 -12.86
N GLY A 19 14.16 -0.84 -13.38
CA GLY A 19 13.86 0.40 -12.66
C GLY A 19 12.38 0.53 -12.30
N LEU A 20 11.49 0.24 -13.25
CA LEU A 20 10.04 0.22 -13.01
C LEU A 20 9.66 -0.82 -11.95
N GLY A 21 10.23 -2.03 -12.03
CA GLY A 21 9.98 -3.09 -11.05
C GLY A 21 10.36 -2.69 -9.63
N LEU A 22 11.51 -2.04 -9.46
CA LEU A 22 11.94 -1.51 -8.15
C LEU A 22 10.96 -0.48 -7.60
N VAL A 23 10.50 0.46 -8.44
CA VAL A 23 9.52 1.48 -8.04
C VAL A 23 8.19 0.84 -7.63
N LEU A 24 7.71 -0.15 -8.40
CA LEU A 24 6.47 -0.85 -8.08
C LEU A 24 6.57 -1.61 -6.75
N VAL A 25 7.68 -2.31 -6.51
CA VAL A 25 7.91 -3.03 -5.23
C VAL A 25 7.98 -2.05 -4.06
N ALA A 26 8.68 -0.92 -4.21
CA ALA A 26 8.74 0.10 -3.17
C ALA A 26 7.35 0.68 -2.86
N PHE A 27 6.55 0.97 -3.89
CA PHE A 27 5.18 1.46 -3.72
C PHE A 27 4.31 0.47 -2.96
N VAL A 28 4.35 -0.81 -3.34
CA VAL A 28 3.63 -1.89 -2.65
C VAL A 28 4.06 -1.99 -1.19
N ALA A 29 5.37 -1.94 -0.91
CA ALA A 29 5.91 -2.01 0.45
C ALA A 29 5.40 -0.87 1.34
N ILE A 30 5.30 0.36 0.81
CA ILE A 30 4.76 1.52 1.53
C ILE A 30 3.28 1.29 1.88
N VAL A 31 2.44 0.94 0.90
CA VAL A 31 1.00 0.71 1.12
C VAL A 31 0.77 -0.45 2.08
N PHE A 32 1.54 -1.53 1.94
CA PHE A 32 1.48 -2.69 2.82
C PHE A 32 1.89 -2.32 4.25
N GLY A 33 2.97 -1.56 4.44
CA GLY A 33 3.39 -1.05 5.74
C GLY A 33 2.31 -0.21 6.42
N LEU A 34 1.69 0.72 5.68
CA LEU A 34 0.55 1.50 6.18
C LEU A 34 -0.64 0.62 6.55
N THR A 35 -0.89 -0.45 5.79
CA THR A 35 -1.96 -1.41 6.07
C THR A 35 -1.69 -2.19 7.36
N VAL A 36 -0.46 -2.67 7.57
CA VAL A 36 -0.06 -3.34 8.82
C VAL A 36 -0.26 -2.42 10.01
N VAL A 37 0.17 -1.16 9.92
CA VAL A 37 -0.04 -0.16 10.96
C VAL A 37 -1.53 0.05 11.21
N LYS A 38 -2.34 0.24 10.17
CA LYS A 38 -3.79 0.46 10.28
C LYS A 38 -4.49 -0.72 10.95
N VAL A 39 -4.19 -1.95 10.53
CA VAL A 39 -4.81 -3.17 11.08
C VAL A 39 -4.36 -3.41 12.52
N THR A 40 -3.10 -3.15 12.83
CA THR A 40 -2.55 -3.40 14.18
C THR A 40 -3.04 -2.39 15.21
N ASN A 41 -3.14 -1.10 14.85
CA ASN A 41 -3.59 -0.07 15.79
C ASN A 41 -5.11 -0.13 16.03
N GLY A 42 -5.88 -0.72 15.11
CA GLY A 42 -7.33 -0.79 15.20
C GLY A 42 -7.97 0.57 14.96
N ASP A 43 -8.84 0.64 13.95
CA ASP A 43 -9.78 1.75 13.78
C ASP A 43 -11.14 1.25 14.26
N PRO A 44 -11.79 1.85 15.27
CA PRO A 44 -13.10 1.40 15.72
C PRO A 44 -14.09 1.57 14.57
N MET A 45 -14.40 0.46 13.90
CA MET A 45 -15.40 0.43 12.84
C MET A 45 -16.79 0.51 13.48
N GLN A 46 -17.20 1.74 13.83
CA GLN A 46 -18.52 1.99 14.38
C GLN A 46 -19.56 1.93 13.26
N ALA A 47 -20.52 1.01 13.37
CA ALA A 47 -21.71 1.03 12.55
C ALA A 47 -22.57 2.26 12.90
N PHE A 48 -23.39 2.73 11.96
CA PHE A 48 -24.42 3.74 12.22
C PHE A 48 -25.62 3.11 12.93
N ASP A 49 -25.37 2.55 14.12
CA ASP A 49 -26.42 2.15 15.05
C ASP A 49 -26.72 3.31 16.02
N HIS A 50 -27.94 3.36 16.54
CA HIS A 50 -28.43 4.41 17.43
C HIS A 50 -27.96 4.24 18.89
N SER A 51 -27.03 3.32 19.14
CA SER A 51 -26.37 3.19 20.44
C SER A 51 -25.52 4.42 20.74
N VAL A 52 -25.51 4.82 22.02
CA VAL A 52 -24.69 5.92 22.53
C VAL A 52 -23.21 5.65 22.19
N ARG A 53 -22.54 6.66 21.61
CA ARG A 53 -21.11 6.63 21.27
C ARG A 53 -20.32 7.31 22.40
N PRO A 54 -19.64 6.55 23.28
CA PRO A 54 -18.97 7.12 24.45
C PRO A 54 -17.86 8.12 24.09
N GLU A 55 -17.28 7.98 22.90
CA GLU A 55 -16.20 8.81 22.36
C GLU A 55 -16.67 10.20 21.89
N LEU A 56 -17.96 10.36 21.58
CA LEU A 56 -18.57 11.64 21.20
C LEU A 56 -19.12 12.40 22.40
N LEU A 57 -19.13 11.78 23.58
CA LEU A 57 -19.43 12.50 24.81
C LEU A 57 -18.30 13.47 25.06
N GLU A 58 -18.58 14.74 24.81
CA GLU A 58 -17.69 15.85 25.15
C GLU A 58 -17.33 15.72 26.63
N ARG A 59 -16.03 15.72 26.96
CA ARG A 59 -15.54 15.69 28.35
C ARG A 59 -15.76 17.06 28.99
N THR A 60 -17.01 17.51 29.07
CA THR A 60 -17.39 18.77 29.69
C THR A 60 -17.52 18.52 31.19
N GLY A 61 -16.38 18.45 31.86
CA GLY A 61 -16.32 18.10 33.28
C GLY A 61 -14.90 17.92 33.82
N GLU A 62 -13.98 18.81 33.45
CA GLU A 62 -12.95 19.39 34.34
C GLU A 62 -12.77 20.86 33.97
#